data_AF-A0A7Y2YR90-F1
#
_entry.id   AF-A0A7Y2YR90-F1
#
_cell.length_a   1.000
_cell.length_b   1.000
_cell.length_c   1.000
_cell.angle_alpha   90.00
_cell.angle_beta   90.00
_cell.angle_gamma   90.00
#
_symmetry.space_group_name_H-M   'P 1'
#
loop_
_entity.id
_entity.type
_entity.pdbx_description
1 polymer ?
#
loop_
_entity_poly.entity_id
_entity_poly.type
_entity_poly.pdbx_seq_one_letter_code
_entity_poly.pdbx_strand_id
1 'polypeptide(L)'
;MRVLRTILIVLALAVLAAHFSRAGANLLAGLLVLAPLLLLVRQPWAGWTLRVALLVGGLEWVRTVIRLVGERRATGDDWTRLAVILIAVALLTFLASWAVPVRGAGTQDSSSG
;
A
#
# COMPACT_ATOMS: atom_id res chain seq x y z
N MET A 1 -10.11 11.88 -13.08
CA MET A 1 -9.69 10.54 -12.58
C MET A 1 -8.25 10.44 -12.06
N ARG A 2 -7.26 11.20 -12.58
CA ARG A 2 -5.85 11.09 -12.13
C ARG A 2 -5.61 11.50 -10.67
N VAL A 3 -6.21 12.60 -10.22
CA VAL A 3 -6.05 13.13 -8.85
C VAL A 3 -6.55 12.14 -7.79
N LEU A 4 -7.76 11.59 -7.98
CA LEU A 4 -8.35 10.59 -7.08
C LEU A 4 -7.41 9.39 -6.88
N ARG A 5 -6.78 8.91 -7.96
CA ARG A 5 -5.85 7.80 -7.92
C ARG A 5 -4.61 8.11 -7.09
N THR A 6 -4.04 9.31 -7.27
CA THR A 6 -2.89 9.77 -6.50
C THR A 6 -3.23 9.90 -5.02
N ILE A 7 -4.37 10.50 -4.69
CA ILE A 7 -4.85 10.62 -3.30
C ILE A 7 -4.96 9.25 -2.66
N LEU A 8 -5.58 8.28 -3.35
CA LEU A 8 -5.78 6.93 -2.84
C LEU A 8 -4.43 6.22 -2.58
N ILE A 9 -3.47 6.33 -3.50
CA ILE A 9 -2.11 5.76 -3.33
C ILE A 9 -1.39 6.41 -2.14
N VAL A 10 -1.40 7.74 -2.05
CA VAL A 10 -0.74 8.49 -0.98
C VAL A 10 -1.35 8.12 0.38
N LEU A 11 -2.68 8.05 0.46
CA LEU A 11 -3.38 7.68 1.68
C LEU A 11 -3.04 6.25 2.12
N ALA A 12 -3.03 5.29 1.20
CA ALA A 12 -2.67 3.91 1.50
C ALA A 12 -1.23 3.80 2.05
N LEU A 13 -0.27 4.51 1.43
CA LEU A 13 1.12 4.57 1.90
C LEU A 13 1.24 5.23 3.28
N ALA A 14 0.52 6.32 3.53
CA ALA A 14 0.54 7.03 4.81
C ALA A 14 -0.03 6.16 5.95
N VAL A 15 -1.14 5.46 5.70
CA VAL A 15 -1.76 4.56 6.68
C VAL A 15 -0.83 3.38 6.99
N LEU A 16 -0.13 2.84 5.98
CA LEU A 16 0.87 1.79 6.17
C LEU A 16 2.11 2.30 6.94
N ALA A 17 2.59 3.50 6.63
CA ALA A 17 3.69 4.12 7.37
C ALA A 17 3.34 4.31 8.86
N ALA A 18 2.13 4.79 9.15
CA ALA A 18 1.64 4.95 10.52
C ALA A 18 1.49 3.61 11.25
N HIS A 19 1.20 2.52 10.54
CA HIS A 19 1.21 1.18 11.11
C HIS A 19 2.62 0.74 11.51
N PHE A 20 3.58 0.84 10.60
CA PHE A 20 4.97 0.45 10.87
C PHE A 20 5.64 1.32 11.93
N SER A 21 5.31 2.61 11.99
CA SER A 21 5.74 3.49 13.07
C SER A 21 5.22 3.02 14.43
N ARG A 22 3.93 2.63 14.51
CA ARG A 22 3.35 2.05 15.73
C ARG A 22 3.93 0.67 16.09
N ALA A 23 4.40 -0.08 15.10
CA ALA A 23 5.08 -1.36 15.29
C ALA A 23 6.58 -1.21 15.63
N GLY A 24 7.11 0.03 15.73
CA GLY A 24 8.52 0.31 16.02
C GLY A 24 9.46 0.26 14.80
N ALA A 25 8.95 -0.06 13.61
CA ALA A 25 9.71 -0.12 12.37
C ALA A 25 9.85 1.27 11.71
N ASN A 26 10.48 2.21 12.43
CA ASN A 26 10.56 3.62 12.03
C ASN A 26 11.28 3.86 10.69
N LEU A 27 12.32 3.06 10.38
CA LEU A 27 13.01 3.17 9.09
C LEU A 27 12.06 2.85 7.93
N LEU A 28 11.31 1.76 8.03
CA LEU A 28 10.34 1.36 7.02
C LEU A 28 9.19 2.37 6.91
N ALA A 29 8.75 2.93 8.04
CA ALA A 29 7.77 4.02 8.05
C ALA A 29 8.30 5.25 7.29
N GLY A 30 9.55 5.66 7.52
CA GLY A 30 10.19 6.76 6.79
C GLY A 30 10.26 6.51 5.28
N LEU A 31 10.63 5.30 4.87
CA LEU A 31 10.64 4.91 3.46
C LEU A 31 9.24 5.00 2.83
N LEU A 32 8.20 4.57 3.54
CA LEU A 32 6.82 4.64 3.07
C LEU A 32 6.27 6.07 3.00
N VAL A 33 6.72 6.98 3.87
CA VAL A 33 6.41 8.41 3.78
C VAL A 33 7.03 9.05 2.53
N LEU A 34 8.23 8.60 2.15
CA LEU A 34 8.92 9.10 0.95
C LEU A 34 8.47 8.40 -0.34
N ALA A 35 7.89 7.21 -0.25
CA ALA A 35 7.45 6.42 -1.39
C ALA A 35 6.54 7.17 -2.39
N PRO A 36 5.62 8.07 -2.01
CA PRO A 36 4.83 8.85 -2.96
C PRO A 36 5.67 9.65 -3.98
N LEU A 37 6.90 10.03 -3.64
CA LEU A 37 7.81 10.73 -4.54
C LEU A 37 8.18 9.87 -5.77
N LEU A 38 8.11 8.54 -5.66
CA LEU A 38 8.29 7.61 -6.79
C LEU A 38 7.25 7.83 -7.89
N LEU A 39 6.09 8.42 -7.60
CA LEU A 39 5.09 8.78 -8.64
C LEU A 39 5.60 9.85 -9.60
N LEU A 40 6.58 10.66 -9.18
CA LEU A 40 7.23 11.68 -10.01
C LEU A 40 8.30 11.08 -10.93
N VAL A 41 8.84 9.91 -10.55
CA VAL A 41 9.85 9.20 -11.32
C VAL A 41 9.18 8.57 -12.55
N ARG A 42 9.70 8.89 -13.74
CA ARG A 42 9.11 8.41 -15.02
C ARG A 42 9.53 6.99 -15.40
N GLN A 43 10.34 6.34 -14.56
CA GLN A 43 10.91 5.04 -14.83
C GLN A 43 9.95 3.88 -14.48
N PRO A 44 9.97 2.77 -15.24
CA PRO A 44 9.15 1.58 -14.99
C PRO A 44 9.30 1.02 -13.57
N TRP A 45 10.54 0.99 -13.08
CA TRP A 45 10.86 0.39 -11.78
C TRP A 45 10.12 1.08 -10.63
N ALA A 46 9.90 2.39 -10.71
CA ALA A 46 9.22 3.16 -9.67
C ALA A 46 7.76 2.71 -9.50
N GLY A 47 7.08 2.43 -10.62
CA GLY A 47 5.72 1.88 -10.60
C GLY A 47 5.66 0.47 -10.01
N TRP A 48 6.63 -0.39 -10.36
CA TRP A 48 6.74 -1.74 -9.79
C TRP A 48 7.00 -1.73 -8.29
N THR A 49 7.94 -0.89 -7.81
CA THR A 49 8.25 -0.74 -6.39
C THR A 49 7.01 -0.34 -5.59
N LEU A 50 6.27 0.67 -6.04
CA LEU A 50 5.04 1.11 -5.38
C LEU A 50 3.96 0.03 -5.37
N ARG A 51 3.78 -0.68 -6.48
CA ARG A 51 2.78 -1.74 -6.59
C ARG A 51 3.10 -2.90 -5.65
N VAL A 52 4.35 -3.36 -5.62
CA VAL A 52 4.80 -4.42 -4.71
C VAL A 52 4.67 -3.98 -3.26
N ALA A 53 5.11 -2.77 -2.91
CA ALA A 53 5.00 -2.24 -1.54
C ALA A 53 3.55 -2.21 -1.04
N LEU A 54 2.61 -1.78 -1.89
CA LEU A 54 1.18 -1.76 -1.56
C LEU A 54 0.58 -3.17 -1.46
N LEU A 55 0.99 -4.11 -2.33
CA LEU A 55 0.56 -5.51 -2.24
C LEU A 55 1.01 -6.16 -0.92
N VAL A 56 2.29 -5.99 -0.56
CA VAL A 56 2.84 -6.47 0.71
C VAL A 56 2.17 -5.78 1.89
N GLY A 57 1.91 -4.48 1.79
CA GLY A 57 1.15 -3.73 2.80
C GLY A 57 -0.28 -4.26 2.99
N GLY A 58 -0.97 -4.62 1.90
CA GLY A 58 -2.28 -5.27 1.95
C GLY A 58 -2.25 -6.60 2.71
N LEU A 59 -1.22 -7.41 2.50
CA LEU A 59 -1.01 -8.66 3.24
C LEU A 59 -0.75 -8.40 4.73
N GLU A 60 0.01 -7.37 5.07
CA GLU A 60 0.25 -6.98 6.47
C GLU A 60 -1.05 -6.56 7.18
N TRP A 61 -1.98 -5.91 6.46
CA TRP A 61 -3.31 -5.63 7.00
C TRP A 61 -4.11 -6.90 7.28
N VAL A 62 -4.09 -7.89 6.39
CA VAL A 62 -4.73 -9.19 6.62
C VAL A 62 -4.14 -9.88 7.85
N ARG A 63 -2.81 -9.90 7.98
CA ARG A 63 -2.12 -10.42 9.17
C ARG A 63 -2.57 -9.68 10.44
N THR A 64 -2.69 -8.36 10.37
CA THR A 64 -3.13 -7.51 11.48
C THR A 64 -4.58 -7.81 11.88
N VAL A 65 -5.49 -8.02 10.92
CA VAL A 65 -6.86 -8.46 11.18
C VAL A 65 -6.87 -9.75 11.98
N ILE A 66 -6.17 -10.77 11.50
CA ILE A 66 -6.15 -12.10 12.14
C ILE A 66 -5.66 -11.99 13.59
N ARG A 67 -4.55 -11.25 13.81
CA ARG A 67 -3.99 -11.06 15.15
C ARG A 67 -4.97 -10.36 16.09
N LEU A 68 -5.47 -9.18 15.70
CA LEU A 68 -6.31 -8.36 16.60
C LEU A 68 -7.69 -8.97 16.83
N VAL A 69 -8.26 -9.65 15.83
CA VAL A 69 -9.51 -10.41 16.02
C VAL A 69 -9.29 -11.56 16.99
N GLY A 70 -8.16 -12.26 16.92
CA GLY A 70 -7.81 -13.30 17.90
C GLY A 70 -7.72 -12.75 19.32
N GLU A 71 -7.01 -11.63 19.50
CA GLU A 71 -6.87 -10.95 20.81
C GLU A 71 -8.22 -10.50 21.38
N ARG A 72 -9.11 -9.92 20.55
CA ARG A 72 -10.43 -9.46 20.99
C ARG A 72 -11.40 -10.60 21.28
N ARG A 73 -11.35 -11.68 20.50
CA ARG A 73 -12.14 -12.88 20.79
C ARG A 73 -11.78 -13.50 22.14
N ALA A 74 -10.49 -13.49 22.51
CA ALA A 74 -10.02 -14.01 23.79
C ALA A 74 -10.46 -13.15 24.99
N THR A 75 -10.70 -11.86 24.79
CA THR A 75 -11.10 -10.90 25.84
C THR A 75 -12.61 -10.63 25.89
N GLY A 76 -13.38 -11.17 24.93
CA GLY A 76 -14.83 -10.97 24.84
C GLY A 76 -15.25 -9.62 24.25
N ASP A 77 -14.30 -8.84 23.73
CA ASP A 77 -14.55 -7.52 23.13
C ASP A 77 -15.22 -7.61 21.75
N ASP A 78 -15.90 -6.53 21.32
CA ASP A 78 -16.44 -6.43 19.96
C ASP A 78 -15.30 -6.39 18.92
N TRP A 79 -15.11 -7.53 18.25
CA TRP A 79 -14.14 -7.72 17.18
C TRP A 79 -14.74 -7.47 15.79
N THR A 80 -16.06 -7.42 15.65
CA THR A 80 -16.74 -7.33 14.34
C THR A 80 -16.47 -5.98 13.71
N ARG A 81 -16.68 -4.90 14.48
CA ARG A 81 -16.39 -3.53 14.02
C ARG A 81 -14.93 -3.38 13.58
N LEU A 82 -14.00 -3.94 14.35
CA LEU A 82 -12.57 -3.89 14.05
C LEU A 82 -12.26 -4.63 12.74
N ALA A 83 -12.76 -5.86 12.58
CA ALA A 83 -12.54 -6.68 11.40
C ALA A 83 -13.02 -5.97 10.14
N VAL A 84 -14.22 -5.39 10.16
CA VAL A 84 -14.80 -4.66 9.01
C VAL A 84 -13.91 -3.49 8.60
N ILE A 85 -13.46 -2.67 9.55
CA ILE A 85 -12.60 -1.51 9.26
C ILE A 85 -11.27 -1.96 8.63
N LEU A 86 -10.60 -2.93 9.25
CA LEU A 86 -9.28 -3.35 8.80
C LEU A 86 -9.31 -4.13 7.47
N ILE A 87 -10.35 -4.92 7.23
CA ILE A 87 -10.56 -5.56 5.92
C ILE A 87 -10.81 -4.49 4.84
N ALA A 88 -11.62 -3.46 5.14
CA ALA A 88 -11.83 -2.35 4.20
C ALA A 88 -10.51 -1.62 3.89
N VAL A 89 -9.65 -1.40 4.89
CA VAL A 89 -8.31 -0.82 4.69
C VAL A 89 -7.43 -1.74 3.83
N ALA A 90 -7.47 -3.06 4.05
CA ALA A 90 -6.73 -4.02 3.25
C ALA A 90 -7.18 -3.97 1.77
N LEU A 91 -8.49 -4.00 1.52
CA LEU A 91 -9.06 -3.91 0.17
C LEU A 91 -8.71 -2.58 -0.51
N LEU A 92 -8.78 -1.46 0.21
CA LEU A 92 -8.36 -0.15 -0.32
C LEU A 92 -6.89 -0.16 -0.72
N THR A 93 -6.02 -0.77 0.11
CA THR A 93 -4.59 -0.88 -0.17
C THR A 93 -4.32 -1.76 -1.42
N PHE A 94 -5.06 -2.86 -1.59
CA PHE A 94 -5.01 -3.69 -2.80
C PHE A 94 -5.48 -2.93 -4.04
N LEU A 95 -6.60 -2.19 -3.96
CA LEU A 95 -7.09 -1.34 -5.03
C LEU A 95 -6.07 -0.26 -5.41
N ALA A 96 -5.39 0.33 -4.41
CA ALA A 96 -4.30 1.28 -4.62
C ALA A 96 -3.17 0.66 -5.45
N SER A 97 -2.77 -0.57 -5.11
CA SER A 97 -1.70 -1.28 -5.82
C SER A 97 -2.03 -1.48 -7.29
N TRP A 98 -3.27 -1.86 -7.60
CA TRP A 98 -3.73 -2.06 -8.98
C TRP A 98 -3.76 -0.74 -9.75
N ALA A 99 -4.06 0.35 -9.04
CA ALA A 99 -4.15 1.67 -9.62
C ALA A 99 -2.78 2.30 -9.93
N VAL A 100 -1.65 1.75 -9.47
CA VAL A 100 -0.32 2.28 -9.80
C VAL A 100 -0.03 2.07 -11.31
N PRO A 101 0.27 3.13 -12.08
CA PRO A 101 0.65 2.98 -13.48
C PRO A 101 2.00 2.30 -13.58
N VAL A 102 2.02 1.17 -14.28
CA VAL A 102 3.27 0.57 -14.75
C VAL A 102 3.53 1.15 -16.14
N ARG A 103 4.46 2.11 -16.24
CA ARG A 103 4.91 2.61 -17.54
C ARG A 103 5.93 1.59 -18.05
N GLY A 104 5.70 0.97 -19.21
CA GLY A 104 6.69 0.09 -19.81
C GLY A 104 7.99 0.84 -20.10
N ALA A 105 9.15 0.18 -19.94
CA ALA A 105 10.39 0.66 -20.55
C ALA A 105 10.11 0.77 -22.06
N GLY A 106 10.28 1.96 -22.63
CA GLY A 106 10.04 2.15 -24.06
C GLY A 106 10.93 1.21 -24.85
N THR A 107 10.33 0.31 -25.62
CA THR A 107 10.90 -0.15 -26.88
C THR A 107 10.79 1.02 -27.86
N GLN A 108 11.71 1.97 -27.75
CA GLN A 108 12.19 2.72 -28.91
C GLN A 108 13.49 2.02 -29.28
N ASP A 109 13.47 1.31 -30.41
CA ASP A 109 14.55 0.72 -31.22
C ASP A 109 13.86 -0.43 -31.99
N SER A 110 13.67 -0.44 -33.31
CA SER A 110 14.41 0.15 -34.42
C SER A 110 13.49 0.23 -35.66
N SER A 111 13.19 1.44 -36.13
CA SER A 111 12.60 1.68 -37.46
C SER A 111 13.39 2.77 -38.17
N SER A 112 14.58 2.40 -38.65
CA SER A 112 15.35 3.17 -39.62
C SER A 112 16.48 2.28 -40.15
N GLY A 113 16.30 1.77 -41.37
CA GLY A 113 17.19 0.89 -42.10
C GLY A 113 16.42 0.09 -43.14
#